data_AF-A0A7K4DSP1-F1
#
_entry.id   AF-A0A7K4DSP1-F1
#
_cell.length_a   1.000
_cell.length_b   1.000
_cell.length_c   1.000
_cell.angle_alpha   90.00
_cell.angle_beta   90.00
_cell.angle_gamma   90.00
#
_symmetry.space_group_name_H-M   'P 1'
#
loop_
_entity.id
_entity.type
_entity.pdbx_description
1 polymer ?
#
loop_
_entity_poly.entity_id
_entity_poly.type
_entity_poly.pdbx_seq_one_letter_code
_entity_poly.pdbx_strand_id
1 'polypeptide(L)'
;MTLLKSKHGFTKDIERIKTISTKIDKKLSEIKPSDDKTIESLSFEELHDLDKIVGIADFLLWKYSDKKEMRSILKYFVSIISETSSSISDFDDEISELILSAEDSINKVKDMHSNISDKSDFKKNYRDGPDYDRKETSAINLTNFATEINTVGYQQNPQGHTA
;
A
#
# COMPACT_ATOMS: atom_id res chain seq x y z
N MET A 1 23.43 64.48 16.69
CA MET A 1 22.94 63.36 17.51
C MET A 1 21.54 63.01 17.05
N THR A 2 21.39 61.96 16.25
CA THR A 2 20.09 61.49 15.78
C THR A 2 19.89 60.06 16.27
N LEU A 3 18.83 59.91 17.06
CA LEU A 3 18.40 58.70 17.76
C LEU A 3 18.24 57.51 16.82
N LEU A 4 18.86 56.39 17.20
CA LEU A 4 18.65 55.03 16.67
C LEU A 4 17.18 54.60 16.82
N LYS A 5 16.36 54.89 15.80
CA LYS A 5 15.11 54.17 15.58
C LYS A 5 15.41 52.94 14.72
N SER A 6 15.32 51.75 15.31
CA SER A 6 14.61 50.58 14.74
C SER A 6 14.96 49.24 15.42
N LYS A 7 15.16 49.21 16.74
CA LYS A 7 15.27 47.93 17.49
C LYS A 7 14.02 47.04 17.27
N HIS A 8 12.88 47.65 16.92
CA HIS A 8 11.61 46.97 16.68
C HIS A 8 11.56 46.16 15.37
N GLY A 9 12.33 46.54 14.33
CA GLY A 9 12.39 45.78 13.08
C GLY A 9 13.20 44.49 13.24
N PHE A 10 14.31 44.58 13.98
CA PHE A 10 15.23 43.47 14.17
C PHE A 10 14.59 42.28 14.91
N THR A 11 13.78 42.54 15.95
CA THR A 11 13.06 41.47 16.65
C THR A 11 12.03 40.77 15.76
N LYS A 12 11.32 41.53 14.92
CA LYS A 12 10.34 41.00 13.96
C LYS A 12 11.02 40.19 12.86
N ASP A 13 12.20 40.62 12.41
CA ASP A 13 13.00 39.87 11.43
C ASP A 13 13.54 38.57 12.03
N ILE A 14 13.96 38.57 13.30
CA ILE A 14 14.37 37.35 14.02
C ILE A 14 13.21 36.36 14.16
N GLU A 15 12.01 36.82 14.53
CA GLU A 15 10.83 35.95 14.60
C GLU A 15 10.45 35.39 13.23
N ARG A 16 10.59 36.20 12.17
CA ARG A 16 10.35 35.76 10.80
C ARG A 16 11.38 34.71 10.35
N ILE A 17 12.65 34.89 10.69
CA ILE A 17 13.72 33.92 10.43
C ILE A 17 13.44 32.62 11.20
N LYS A 18 13.07 32.69 12.48
CA LYS A 18 12.69 31.49 13.28
C LYS A 18 11.48 30.78 12.68
N THR A 19 10.45 31.51 12.26
CA THR A 19 9.26 30.93 11.62
C THR A 19 9.63 30.24 10.30
N ILE A 20 10.49 30.87 9.49
CA ILE A 20 10.99 30.26 8.25
C ILE A 20 11.82 29.01 8.58
N SER A 21 12.71 29.06 9.57
CA SER A 21 13.51 27.91 10.01
C SER A 21 12.61 26.75 10.44
N THR A 22 11.63 26.99 11.31
CA THR A 22 10.68 25.94 11.74
C THR A 22 9.87 25.34 10.59
N LYS A 23 9.54 26.14 9.56
CA LYS A 23 8.88 25.65 8.34
C LYS A 23 9.81 24.82 7.47
N ILE A 24 11.10 25.17 7.40
CA ILE A 24 12.13 24.40 6.70
C ILE A 24 12.35 23.08 7.44
N ASP A 25 12.53 23.10 8.76
CA ASP A 25 12.72 21.90 9.59
C ASP A 25 11.50 20.97 9.48
N LYS A 26 10.29 21.53 9.52
CA LYS A 26 9.05 20.78 9.29
C LYS A 26 9.00 20.18 7.89
N LYS A 27 9.34 20.94 6.84
CA LYS A 27 9.42 20.41 5.47
C LYS A 27 10.49 19.33 5.32
N LEU A 28 11.65 19.48 5.95
CA LEU A 28 12.71 18.46 5.95
C LEU A 28 12.27 17.19 6.68
N SER A 29 11.42 17.30 7.70
CA SER A 29 10.82 16.14 8.37
C SER A 29 9.65 15.50 7.61
N GLU A 30 8.93 16.28 6.77
CA GLU A 30 7.82 15.82 5.91
C GLU A 30 8.30 15.27 4.57
N ILE A 31 9.51 15.64 4.12
CA ILE A 31 10.22 14.94 3.05
C ILE A 31 10.60 13.56 3.61
N LYS A 32 9.66 12.62 3.47
CA LYS A 32 9.95 11.18 3.54
C LYS A 32 11.19 10.93 2.67
N PRO A 33 12.19 10.17 3.14
CA PRO A 33 13.21 9.62 2.26
C PRO A 33 12.51 8.58 1.40
N SER A 34 11.88 9.01 0.31
CA SER A 34 11.05 8.17 -0.56
C SER A 34 11.87 7.49 -1.66
N ASP A 35 13.20 7.63 -1.66
CA ASP A 35 14.09 6.86 -2.52
C ASP A 35 15.10 5.99 -1.74
N ASP A 36 15.29 6.17 -0.42
CA ASP A 36 16.27 5.38 0.36
C ASP A 36 15.66 4.15 1.07
N LYS A 37 14.33 4.09 1.24
CA LYS A 37 13.68 3.00 1.98
C LYS A 37 13.71 1.65 1.26
N THR A 38 13.87 1.66 -0.06
CA THR A 38 14.03 0.44 -0.85
C THR A 38 15.40 -0.18 -0.62
N ILE A 39 16.49 0.61 -0.60
CA ILE A 39 17.85 0.11 -0.32
C ILE A 39 17.98 -0.43 1.11
N GLU A 40 17.43 0.27 2.10
CA GLU A 40 17.47 -0.18 3.50
C GLU A 40 16.62 -1.44 3.77
N SER A 41 15.67 -1.77 2.88
CA SER A 41 14.84 -2.98 3.00
C SER A 41 15.45 -4.23 2.37
N LEU A 42 16.49 -4.07 1.54
CA LEU A 42 17.16 -5.18 0.84
C LEU A 42 18.11 -5.91 1.78
N SER A 43 18.13 -7.24 1.68
CA SER A 43 19.13 -8.07 2.36
C SER A 43 20.54 -7.78 1.84
N PHE A 44 21.55 -8.18 2.61
CA PHE A 44 22.96 -7.99 2.22
C PHE A 44 23.27 -8.63 0.86
N GLU A 45 22.75 -9.84 0.62
CA GLU A 45 22.87 -10.54 -0.66
C GLU A 45 22.23 -9.77 -1.81
N GLU A 46 21.01 -9.27 -1.65
CA GLU A 46 20.31 -8.49 -2.68
C GLU A 46 21.04 -7.17 -2.99
N LEU A 47 21.57 -6.51 -1.96
CA LEU A 47 22.34 -5.28 -2.12
C LEU A 47 23.67 -5.53 -2.83
N HIS A 48 24.35 -6.62 -2.51
CA HIS A 48 25.59 -7.03 -3.16
C HIS A 48 25.37 -7.43 -4.62
N ASP A 49 24.26 -8.09 -4.94
CA ASP A 49 23.91 -8.40 -6.32
C ASP A 49 23.53 -7.14 -7.10
N LEU A 50 22.85 -6.18 -6.46
CA LEU A 50 22.59 -4.87 -7.06
C LEU A 50 23.88 -4.09 -7.34
N ASP A 51 24.83 -4.09 -6.41
CA ASP A 51 26.16 -3.46 -6.59
C ASP A 51 26.90 -4.03 -7.82
N LYS A 52 26.89 -5.36 -8.00
CA LYS A 52 27.45 -5.99 -9.21
C LYS A 52 26.74 -5.54 -10.48
N ILE A 53 25.41 -5.48 -10.47
CA ILE A 53 24.61 -5.07 -11.64
C ILE A 53 24.95 -3.61 -12.00
N VAL A 54 25.01 -2.74 -11.01
CA VAL A 54 25.37 -1.33 -11.18
C VAL A 54 26.80 -1.21 -11.71
N GLY A 55 27.76 -1.97 -11.16
CA GLY A 55 29.14 -1.99 -11.65
C GLY A 55 29.28 -2.46 -13.10
N ILE A 56 28.50 -3.46 -13.53
CA ILE A 56 28.46 -3.91 -14.93
C ILE A 56 27.83 -2.83 -15.82
N ALA A 57 26.75 -2.20 -15.38
CA ALA A 57 26.08 -1.14 -16.13
C ALA A 57 27.00 0.07 -16.32
N ASP A 58 27.72 0.49 -15.28
CA ASP A 58 28.66 1.61 -15.31
C ASP A 58 29.86 1.30 -16.23
N PHE A 59 30.41 0.08 -16.13
CA PHE A 59 31.44 -0.40 -17.05
C PHE A 59 30.98 -0.37 -18.52
N LEU A 60 29.76 -0.82 -18.82
CA LEU A 60 29.20 -0.81 -20.16
C LEU A 60 28.95 0.63 -20.66
N LEU A 61 28.44 1.51 -19.79
CA LEU A 61 28.25 2.94 -20.06
C LEU A 61 29.59 3.58 -20.46
N TRP A 62 30.64 3.32 -19.68
CA TRP A 62 31.97 3.89 -19.89
C TRP A 62 32.66 3.31 -21.13
N LYS A 63 32.68 1.97 -21.28
CA LYS A 63 33.31 1.26 -22.40
C LYS A 63 32.72 1.64 -23.76
N TYR A 64 31.43 1.99 -23.79
CA TYR A 64 30.73 2.37 -25.01
C TYR A 64 30.29 3.84 -25.01
N SER A 65 30.89 4.67 -24.17
CA SER A 65 30.59 6.11 -24.07
C SER A 65 30.74 6.83 -25.41
N ASP A 66 31.71 6.41 -26.23
CA ASP A 66 31.98 6.94 -27.56
C ASP A 66 31.07 6.33 -28.65
N LYS A 67 30.39 5.22 -28.35
CA LYS A 67 29.48 4.54 -29.28
C LYS A 67 28.06 5.03 -29.04
N LYS A 68 27.72 6.13 -29.73
CA LYS A 68 26.44 6.85 -29.64
C LYS A 68 25.20 5.94 -29.62
N GLU A 69 25.18 4.88 -30.44
CA GLU A 69 24.06 3.93 -30.51
C GLU A 69 23.93 3.10 -29.24
N MET A 70 25.02 2.50 -28.75
CA MET A 70 25.03 1.69 -27.53
C MET A 70 24.66 2.52 -26.29
N ARG A 71 25.19 3.75 -26.20
CA ARG A 71 24.80 4.70 -25.14
C ARG A 71 23.31 5.04 -25.19
N SER A 72 22.73 5.15 -26.39
CA SER A 72 21.30 5.45 -26.54
C SER A 72 20.42 4.25 -26.14
N ILE A 73 20.84 3.03 -26.49
CA ILE A 73 20.18 1.78 -26.07
C ILE A 73 20.23 1.65 -24.54
N LEU A 74 21.39 1.89 -23.93
CA LEU A 74 21.57 1.75 -22.48
C LEU A 74 20.78 2.83 -21.71
N LYS A 75 20.72 4.06 -22.24
CA LYS A 75 19.84 5.11 -21.69
C LYS A 75 18.35 4.73 -21.77
N TYR A 76 17.93 4.16 -22.89
CA TYR A 76 16.55 3.72 -23.07
C TYR A 76 16.21 2.59 -22.08
N PHE A 77 17.12 1.64 -21.89
CA PHE A 77 16.97 0.58 -20.91
C PHE A 77 16.82 1.12 -19.47
N VAL A 78 17.66 2.09 -19.09
CA VAL A 78 17.55 2.77 -17.78
C VAL A 78 16.22 3.52 -17.64
N SER A 79 15.72 4.15 -18.72
CA SER A 79 14.40 4.80 -18.74
C SER A 79 13.28 3.81 -18.43
N ILE A 80 13.26 2.66 -19.11
CA ILE A 80 12.26 1.62 -18.89
C ILE A 80 12.26 1.14 -17.44
N ILE A 81 13.44 0.89 -16.86
CA ILE A 81 13.55 0.47 -15.46
C ILE A 81 12.99 1.55 -14.52
N SER A 82 13.33 2.81 -14.76
CA SER A 82 12.89 3.94 -13.93
C SER A 82 11.37 4.15 -14.00
N GLU A 83 10.80 4.10 -15.20
CA GLU A 83 9.35 4.19 -15.45
C GLU A 83 8.59 3.01 -14.82
N THR A 84 9.14 1.81 -14.92
CA THR A 84 8.56 0.60 -14.31
C THR A 84 8.59 0.70 -12.78
N SER A 85 9.71 1.15 -12.20
CA SER A 85 9.83 1.34 -10.76
C SER A 85 8.83 2.37 -10.22
N SER A 86 8.64 3.47 -10.96
CA SER A 86 7.66 4.50 -10.59
C SER A 86 6.23 3.95 -10.65
N SER A 87 5.90 3.20 -11.70
CA SER A 87 4.58 2.58 -11.87
C SER A 87 4.26 1.54 -10.80
N ILE A 88 5.27 0.78 -10.33
CA ILE A 88 5.11 -0.17 -9.23
C ILE A 88 4.82 0.57 -7.91
N SER A 89 5.45 1.73 -7.69
CA SER A 89 5.16 2.57 -6.53
C SER A 89 3.72 3.07 -6.54
N ASP A 90 3.24 3.56 -7.69
CA ASP A 90 1.84 4.03 -7.83
C ASP A 90 0.84 2.88 -7.61
N PHE A 91 1.17 1.67 -8.05
CA PHE A 91 0.35 0.47 -7.87
C PHE A 91 0.19 0.06 -6.39
N ASP A 92 1.22 0.26 -5.55
CA ASP A 92 1.15 -0.03 -4.11
C ASP A 92 0.18 0.93 -3.39
N ASP A 93 0.17 2.20 -3.79
CA ASP A 93 -0.78 3.20 -3.30
C ASP A 93 -2.23 2.84 -3.71
N GLU A 94 -2.44 2.44 -4.98
CA GLU A 94 -3.76 2.00 -5.47
C GLU A 94 -4.27 0.73 -4.74
N ILE A 95 -3.39 -0.25 -4.48
CA ILE A 95 -3.75 -1.43 -3.68
C ILE A 95 -4.14 -1.04 -2.26
N SER A 96 -3.38 -0.14 -1.64
CA SER A 96 -3.65 0.33 -0.28
C SER A 96 -5.01 1.03 -0.20
N GLU A 97 -5.34 1.89 -1.16
CA GLU A 97 -6.65 2.54 -1.25
C GLU A 97 -7.79 1.51 -1.43
N LEU A 98 -7.58 0.51 -2.29
CA LEU A 98 -8.56 -0.55 -2.52
C LEU A 98 -8.83 -1.37 -1.24
N ILE A 99 -7.79 -1.72 -0.49
CA ILE A 99 -7.91 -2.43 0.79
C ILE A 99 -8.73 -1.60 1.78
N LEU A 100 -8.43 -0.31 1.91
CA LEU A 100 -9.17 0.59 2.80
C LEU A 100 -10.66 0.70 2.40
N SER A 101 -10.93 0.81 1.10
CA SER A 101 -12.31 0.87 0.58
C SER A 101 -13.08 -0.44 0.81
N ALA A 102 -12.41 -1.59 0.66
CA ALA A 102 -13.01 -2.88 0.93
C ALA A 102 -13.30 -3.07 2.43
N GLU A 103 -12.38 -2.63 3.30
CA GLU A 103 -12.54 -2.71 4.75
C GLU A 103 -13.70 -1.82 5.24
N ASP A 104 -13.82 -0.58 4.74
CA ASP A 104 -14.99 0.28 5.03
C ASP A 104 -16.30 -0.37 4.59
N SER A 105 -16.31 -0.99 3.40
CA SER A 105 -17.49 -1.69 2.88
C SER A 105 -17.89 -2.90 3.74
N ILE A 106 -16.91 -3.71 4.17
CA ILE A 106 -17.14 -4.85 5.06
C ILE A 106 -17.67 -4.38 6.41
N ASN A 107 -17.11 -3.31 6.97
CA ASN A 107 -17.56 -2.74 8.22
C ASN A 107 -19.02 -2.25 8.12
N LYS A 108 -19.39 -1.58 7.01
CA LYS A 108 -20.79 -1.20 6.75
C LYS A 108 -21.73 -2.41 6.70
N VAL A 109 -21.34 -3.50 6.02
CA VAL A 109 -22.15 -4.73 5.97
C VAL A 109 -22.32 -5.34 7.35
N LYS A 110 -21.26 -5.35 8.17
CA LYS A 110 -21.29 -5.86 9.54
C LYS A 110 -22.19 -5.02 10.45
N ASP A 111 -22.15 -3.71 10.31
CA ASP A 111 -23.03 -2.78 11.04
C ASP A 111 -24.49 -2.97 10.62
N MET A 112 -24.76 -3.12 9.33
CA MET A 112 -26.10 -3.45 8.82
C MET A 112 -26.61 -4.78 9.39
N HIS A 113 -25.78 -5.82 9.37
CA HIS A 113 -26.13 -7.13 9.92
C HIS A 113 -26.46 -7.03 11.42
N SER A 114 -25.63 -6.32 12.20
CA SER A 114 -25.86 -6.12 13.63
C SER A 114 -27.15 -5.33 13.88
N ASN A 115 -27.37 -4.24 13.14
CA ASN A 115 -28.59 -3.45 13.24
C ASN A 115 -29.86 -4.24 12.88
N ILE A 116 -29.81 -5.09 11.85
CA ILE A 116 -30.94 -5.95 11.47
C ILE A 116 -31.17 -7.00 12.56
N SER A 117 -30.12 -7.66 13.06
CA SER A 117 -30.21 -8.61 14.16
C SER A 117 -30.88 -7.97 15.38
N ASP A 118 -30.45 -6.77 15.77
CA ASP A 118 -30.93 -6.07 16.95
C ASP A 118 -32.34 -5.49 16.79
N LYS A 119 -32.69 -4.98 15.60
CA LYS A 119 -34.03 -4.42 15.31
C LYS A 119 -35.04 -5.46 14.84
N SER A 120 -34.61 -6.66 14.49
CA SER A 120 -35.51 -7.75 14.15
C SER A 120 -36.22 -8.20 15.44
N ASP A 121 -37.37 -7.60 15.72
CA ASP A 121 -38.31 -8.00 16.78
C ASP A 121 -38.89 -9.41 16.58
N PHE A 122 -38.29 -10.24 15.73
CA PHE A 122 -38.64 -11.65 15.54
C PHE A 122 -38.60 -12.43 16.87
N LYS A 123 -37.79 -11.97 17.84
CA LYS A 123 -37.67 -12.59 19.16
C LYS A 123 -38.69 -12.12 20.20
N LYS A 124 -39.44 -11.03 19.97
CA LYS A 124 -40.29 -10.40 21.01
C LYS A 124 -41.80 -10.47 20.75
N ASN A 125 -42.24 -10.77 19.53
CA ASN A 125 -43.67 -10.74 19.19
C ASN A 125 -44.39 -12.10 19.19
N TYR A 126 -43.72 -13.21 19.49
CA TYR A 126 -44.40 -14.47 19.82
C TYR A 126 -44.51 -14.60 21.35
N ARG A 127 -45.43 -13.85 21.96
CA ARG A 127 -45.82 -14.11 23.36
C ARG A 127 -46.96 -15.13 23.49
N ASP A 128 -47.59 -15.52 22.38
CA ASP A 128 -48.70 -16.49 22.33
C ASP A 128 -48.47 -17.63 21.30
N GLY A 129 -47.21 -17.95 20.97
CA GLY A 129 -46.84 -19.10 20.13
C GLY A 129 -46.25 -20.24 20.96
N PRO A 130 -46.33 -21.51 20.52
CA PRO A 130 -45.79 -22.64 21.27
C PRO A 130 -44.28 -22.46 21.53
N ASP A 131 -43.81 -23.00 22.65
CA ASP A 131 -42.44 -22.83 23.14
C ASP A 131 -41.45 -23.50 22.15
N TYR A 132 -40.86 -22.71 21.25
CA TYR A 132 -39.87 -23.21 20.28
C TYR A 132 -38.47 -23.19 20.90
N ASP A 133 -37.71 -24.27 20.68
CA ASP A 133 -36.34 -24.39 21.16
C ASP A 133 -35.48 -23.25 20.56
N ARG A 134 -34.72 -22.57 21.42
CA ARG A 134 -33.85 -21.43 21.06
C ARG A 134 -32.80 -21.81 20.02
N LYS A 135 -32.53 -23.11 19.86
CA LYS A 135 -31.65 -23.68 18.84
C LYS A 135 -32.25 -23.67 17.44
N GLU A 136 -33.58 -23.69 17.31
CA GLU A 136 -34.28 -23.69 16.01
C GLU A 136 -34.56 -22.28 15.47
N THR A 137 -34.58 -21.27 16.36
CA THR A 137 -34.89 -19.87 16.00
C THR A 137 -33.66 -18.97 15.89
N SER A 138 -32.45 -19.56 15.80
CA SER A 138 -31.22 -18.77 15.67
C SER A 138 -31.18 -18.05 14.32
N ALA A 139 -30.98 -16.73 14.42
CA ALA A 139 -30.98 -15.77 13.33
C ALA A 139 -30.17 -16.27 12.14
N ILE A 140 -30.84 -16.35 10.98
CA ILE A 140 -30.32 -16.42 9.61
C ILE A 140 -28.80 -16.65 9.56
N ASN A 141 -28.37 -17.92 9.62
CA ASN A 141 -26.98 -18.30 9.42
C ASN A 141 -26.60 -18.11 7.95
N LEU A 142 -26.31 -16.88 7.53
CA LEU A 142 -25.80 -16.56 6.18
C LEU A 142 -24.33 -16.96 5.97
N THR A 143 -23.65 -17.44 7.02
CA THR A 143 -22.26 -17.91 6.97
C THR A 143 -22.12 -19.40 6.67
N ASN A 144 -23.20 -20.17 6.64
CA ASN A 144 -23.17 -21.48 5.99
C ASN A 144 -23.34 -21.27 4.48
N PHE A 145 -22.23 -20.97 3.79
CA PHE A 145 -22.16 -21.15 2.35
C PHE A 145 -22.33 -22.64 2.04
N ALA A 146 -23.56 -23.10 1.90
CA ALA A 146 -23.89 -24.36 1.24
C ALA A 146 -23.92 -24.14 -0.29
N THR A 147 -22.87 -23.52 -0.83
CA THR A 147 -22.57 -23.72 -2.25
C THR A 147 -21.75 -24.99 -2.29
N GLU A 148 -22.36 -26.09 -2.72
CA GLU A 148 -21.63 -27.28 -3.11
C GLU A 148 -20.59 -26.84 -4.14
N ILE A 149 -19.31 -26.92 -3.78
CA ILE A 149 -18.23 -26.72 -4.73
C ILE A 149 -18.37 -27.89 -5.71
N ASN A 150 -18.95 -27.63 -6.87
CA ASN A 150 -19.08 -28.63 -7.92
C ASN A 150 -17.67 -28.94 -8.42
N THR A 151 -16.98 -29.90 -7.80
CA THR A 151 -15.72 -30.44 -8.30
C THR A 151 -16.00 -31.37 -9.48
N VAL A 152 -16.67 -30.85 -10.51
CA VAL A 152 -16.80 -31.54 -11.79
C VAL A 152 -15.48 -31.41 -12.55
N GLY A 153 -14.64 -32.43 -12.39
CA GLY A 153 -14.03 -33.09 -13.56
C GLY A 153 -12.72 -32.55 -14.12
N TYR A 154 -11.94 -31.73 -13.39
CA TYR A 154 -10.60 -31.36 -13.83
C TYR A 154 -9.53 -31.78 -12.82
N GLN A 155 -9.32 -33.10 -12.67
CA GLN A 155 -8.01 -33.71 -12.37
C GLN A 155 -8.10 -35.25 -12.30
N GLN A 156 -8.21 -35.88 -13.48
CA GLN A 156 -7.73 -37.24 -13.74
C GLN A 156 -6.96 -37.11 -15.07
N ASN A 157 -5.63 -37.15 -15.12
CA ASN A 157 -4.77 -38.33 -15.11
C ASN A 157 -3.28 -37.85 -15.20
N PRO A 158 -2.22 -38.68 -14.99
CA PRO A 158 -2.13 -40.09 -15.37
C PRO A 158 -1.57 -41.05 -14.29
N GLN A 159 -2.16 -42.24 -14.18
CA GLN A 159 -1.46 -43.41 -13.65
C GLN A 159 -0.43 -43.88 -14.69
N GLY A 160 0.85 -43.67 -14.41
CA GLY A 160 1.93 -44.38 -15.07
C GLY A 160 1.87 -45.86 -14.67
N HIS A 161 1.65 -46.73 -15.65
CA HIS A 161 1.85 -48.17 -15.51
C HIS A 161 3.37 -48.44 -15.36
N THR A 162 3.77 -48.96 -14.21
CA THR A 162 4.98 -49.77 -14.07
C THR A 162 4.55 -51.21 -13.79
N ALA A 163 4.73 -52.07 -14.80
CA ALA A 163 5.00 -53.50 -14.67
C ALA A 163 5.65 -53.96 -15.98
#